data_AF-A0A132P289-F1
#
_entry.id   AF-A0A132P289-F1
#
_cell.length_a   1.000
_cell.length_b   1.000
_cell.length_c   1.000
_cell.angle_alpha   90.00
_cell.angle_beta   90.00
_cell.angle_gamma   90.00
#
_symmetry.space_group_name_H-M   'P 1'
#
loop_
_entity.id
_entity.type
_entity.pdbx_description
1 polymer ?
#
loop_
_entity_poly.entity_id
_entity_poly.type
_entity_poly.pdbx_seq_one_letter_code
_entity_poly.pdbx_strand_id
1 'polypeptide(L)'
;MNIKETINYLQEFEVKMTAPGLRAAIRRGEIGGASKKSEKGEIDISTSSVLEYALNKTHNRFAIYRAGYEVAKRHYENSVIQHDLSSKKLNTFLFEGSIENQYHYLINNPVEGFIHLLVKIDWAHSVIHLKNDLSEGGMSAEYRVNVFIIKDILSKFMDKCSKEEIENTKLFIYTVPINEYSTKKDFVTYSYDKVKGKFDYGLLDEKEIVELKDETFANVGVISK
;
A
#
# COMPACT_ATOMS: atom_id res chain seq x y z
N MET A 1 -18.17 -21.19 1.40
CA MET A 1 -17.73 -21.76 0.13
C MET A 1 -18.36 -23.13 -0.06
N ASN A 2 -18.95 -23.39 -1.23
CA ASN A 2 -19.43 -24.72 -1.57
C ASN A 2 -18.27 -25.67 -1.94
N ILE A 3 -18.57 -26.96 -2.15
CA ILE A 3 -17.58 -28.00 -2.48
C ILE A 3 -16.76 -27.66 -3.73
N LYS A 4 -17.40 -27.12 -4.78
CA LYS A 4 -16.72 -26.80 -6.05
C LYS A 4 -15.77 -25.61 -5.89
N GLU A 5 -16.25 -24.54 -5.27
CA GLU A 5 -15.45 -23.35 -4.93
C GLU A 5 -14.25 -23.72 -4.06
N THR A 6 -14.47 -24.59 -3.08
CA THR A 6 -13.42 -25.04 -2.16
C THR A 6 -12.31 -25.78 -2.90
N ILE A 7 -12.66 -26.68 -3.84
CA ILE A 7 -11.66 -27.41 -4.65
C ILE A 7 -10.86 -26.44 -5.52
N ASN A 8 -11.52 -25.49 -6.16
CA ASN A 8 -10.84 -24.49 -7.00
C ASN A 8 -9.89 -23.62 -6.16
N TYR A 9 -10.34 -23.17 -5.00
CA TYR A 9 -9.53 -22.37 -4.09
C TYR A 9 -8.27 -23.11 -3.62
N LEU A 10 -8.38 -24.41 -3.34
CA LEU A 10 -7.23 -25.24 -2.94
C LEU A 10 -6.21 -25.45 -4.06
N GLN A 11 -6.62 -25.39 -5.33
CA GLN A 11 -5.70 -25.48 -6.46
C GLN A 11 -4.74 -24.28 -6.52
N GLU A 12 -5.15 -23.11 -6.02
CA GLU A 12 -4.28 -21.93 -5.91
C GLU A 12 -3.10 -22.16 -4.95
N PHE A 13 -3.21 -23.15 -4.07
CA PHE A 13 -2.18 -23.59 -3.12
C PHE A 13 -1.47 -24.87 -3.56
N GLU A 14 -1.68 -25.32 -4.80
CA GLU A 14 -1.20 -26.59 -5.36
C GLU A 14 -1.72 -27.84 -4.62
N VAL A 15 -2.80 -27.68 -3.83
CA VAL A 15 -3.45 -28.79 -3.12
C VAL A 15 -4.52 -29.39 -4.02
N LYS A 16 -4.17 -30.48 -4.72
CA LYS A 16 -5.12 -31.21 -5.55
C LYS A 16 -6.08 -32.03 -4.67
N MET A 17 -7.37 -31.77 -4.80
CA MET A 17 -8.39 -32.47 -4.03
C MET A 17 -9.63 -32.82 -4.88
N THR A 18 -10.18 -34.01 -4.65
CA THR A 18 -11.45 -34.45 -5.26
C THR A 18 -12.62 -34.17 -4.32
N ALA A 19 -13.85 -34.11 -4.85
CA ALA A 19 -15.05 -33.92 -4.02
C ALA A 19 -15.24 -35.00 -2.93
N PRO A 20 -15.00 -36.31 -3.18
CA PRO A 20 -14.99 -37.32 -2.13
C PRO A 20 -13.87 -37.09 -1.11
N GLY A 21 -12.68 -36.70 -1.55
CA GLY A 21 -11.54 -36.38 -0.69
C GLY A 21 -11.83 -35.22 0.26
N LEU A 22 -12.43 -34.14 -0.26
CA LEU A 22 -12.84 -32.98 0.53
C LEU A 22 -13.88 -33.36 1.60
N ARG A 23 -14.89 -34.16 1.23
CA ARG A 23 -15.90 -34.66 2.20
C ARG A 23 -15.30 -35.55 3.28
N ALA A 24 -14.25 -36.31 2.96
CA ALA A 24 -13.53 -37.12 3.93
C ALA A 24 -12.72 -36.25 4.91
N ALA A 25 -12.01 -35.23 4.40
CA ALA A 25 -11.25 -34.29 5.23
C ALA A 25 -12.15 -33.53 6.22
N ILE A 26 -13.32 -33.06 5.77
CA ILE A 26 -14.33 -32.44 6.64
C ILE A 26 -14.81 -33.41 7.73
N ARG A 27 -15.11 -34.66 7.36
CA ARG A 27 -15.59 -35.68 8.31
C ARG A 27 -14.54 -36.04 9.38
N ARG A 28 -13.27 -36.02 9.00
CA ARG A 28 -12.14 -36.27 9.92
C ARG A 28 -11.76 -35.05 10.76
N GLY A 29 -12.44 -33.92 10.59
CA GLY A 29 -12.14 -32.69 11.32
C GLY A 29 -10.89 -31.96 10.84
N GLU A 30 -10.28 -32.38 9.73
CA GLU A 30 -9.12 -31.70 9.14
C GLU A 30 -9.51 -30.33 8.55
N ILE A 31 -10.78 -30.17 8.15
CA ILE A 31 -11.38 -28.90 7.74
C ILE A 31 -12.60 -28.65 8.63
N GLY A 32 -12.45 -27.75 9.60
CA GLY A 32 -13.48 -27.44 10.60
C GLY A 32 -14.56 -26.45 10.12
N GLY A 33 -15.63 -26.31 10.91
CA GLY A 33 -16.62 -25.23 10.72
C GLY A 33 -17.57 -25.38 9.53
N ALA A 34 -17.67 -26.56 8.91
CA ALA A 34 -18.62 -26.82 7.84
C ALA A 34 -20.06 -26.82 8.37
N SER A 35 -20.91 -25.95 7.82
CA SER A 35 -22.33 -25.89 8.12
C SER A 35 -23.15 -26.54 7.00
N LYS A 36 -24.25 -27.20 7.35
CA LYS A 36 -25.23 -27.69 6.37
C LYS A 36 -26.35 -26.67 6.26
N LYS A 37 -26.54 -26.08 5.08
CA LYS A 37 -27.77 -25.31 4.82
C LYS A 37 -28.89 -26.28 4.45
N SER A 38 -29.99 -26.20 5.19
CA SER A 38 -31.17 -27.06 5.02
C SER A 38 -31.93 -26.68 3.75
N GLU A 39 -31.99 -27.65 2.83
CA GLU A 39 -33.07 -28.02 1.91
C GLU A 39 -32.52 -28.84 0.72
N LYS A 40 -31.22 -28.69 0.40
CA LYS A 40 -30.54 -29.44 -0.69
C LYS A 40 -29.26 -30.18 -0.29
N GLY A 41 -28.89 -30.17 1.00
CA GLY A 41 -27.68 -30.85 1.47
C GLY A 41 -26.38 -30.19 1.01
N GLU A 42 -26.44 -28.90 0.63
CA GLU A 42 -25.27 -28.11 0.30
C GLU A 42 -24.44 -27.85 1.57
N ILE A 43 -23.16 -28.16 1.47
CA ILE A 43 -22.18 -27.96 2.54
C ILE A 43 -21.54 -26.59 2.28
N ASP A 44 -21.62 -25.72 3.27
CA ASP A 44 -20.97 -24.41 3.26
C ASP A 44 -19.79 -24.42 4.23
N ILE A 45 -18.60 -24.13 3.71
CA ILE A 45 -17.33 -24.19 4.44
C ILE A 45 -16.77 -22.77 4.56
N SER A 46 -16.38 -22.37 5.76
CA SER A 46 -15.71 -21.09 5.98
C SER A 46 -14.37 -21.03 5.25
N THR A 47 -14.11 -19.92 4.55
CA THR A 47 -12.85 -19.69 3.82
C THR A 47 -11.64 -19.79 4.75
N SER A 48 -11.75 -19.34 6.01
CA SER A 48 -10.68 -19.45 7.01
C SER A 48 -10.28 -20.89 7.29
N SER A 49 -11.23 -21.81 7.44
CA SER A 49 -10.95 -23.23 7.67
C SER A 49 -10.34 -23.91 6.46
N VAL A 50 -10.76 -23.53 5.25
CA VAL A 50 -10.16 -24.04 4.00
C VAL A 50 -8.73 -23.52 3.85
N LEU A 51 -8.49 -22.25 4.17
CA LEU A 51 -7.17 -21.65 4.12
C LEU A 51 -6.21 -22.31 5.11
N GLU A 52 -6.62 -22.52 6.36
CA GLU A 52 -5.81 -23.21 7.37
C GLU A 52 -5.40 -24.60 6.91
N TYR A 53 -6.34 -25.37 6.36
CA TYR A 53 -6.05 -26.66 5.75
C TYR A 53 -5.07 -26.55 4.56
N ALA A 54 -5.26 -25.56 3.69
CA ALA A 54 -4.39 -25.34 2.54
C ALA A 54 -2.94 -25.03 2.97
N LEU A 55 -2.78 -24.15 3.96
CA LEU A 55 -1.48 -23.77 4.52
C LEU A 55 -0.76 -24.95 5.18
N ASN A 56 -1.50 -25.83 5.85
CA ASN A 56 -0.94 -27.04 6.46
C ASN A 56 -0.55 -28.13 5.45
N LYS A 57 -1.06 -28.07 4.22
CA LYS A 57 -0.81 -29.09 3.18
C LYS A 57 0.10 -28.60 2.05
N THR A 58 0.28 -27.30 1.90
CA THR A 58 1.14 -26.73 0.86
C THR A 58 2.58 -26.62 1.34
N HIS A 59 3.53 -26.91 0.45
CA HIS A 59 4.95 -26.60 0.65
C HIS A 59 5.38 -25.38 -0.17
N ASN A 60 4.44 -24.77 -0.89
CA ASN A 60 4.70 -23.63 -1.75
C ASN A 60 4.80 -22.35 -0.91
N ARG A 61 6.03 -21.89 -0.69
CA ARG A 61 6.32 -20.67 0.07
C ARG A 61 5.64 -19.43 -0.51
N PHE A 62 5.44 -19.36 -1.83
CA PHE A 62 4.75 -18.24 -2.48
C PHE A 62 3.24 -18.28 -2.21
N ALA A 63 2.62 -19.46 -2.21
CA ALA A 63 1.20 -19.60 -1.88
C ALA A 63 0.92 -19.20 -0.42
N ILE A 64 1.81 -19.57 0.50
CA ILE A 64 1.75 -19.18 1.92
C ILE A 64 1.86 -17.65 2.06
N TYR A 65 2.86 -17.05 1.41
CA TYR A 65 3.06 -15.60 1.43
C TYR A 65 1.84 -14.85 0.87
N ARG A 66 1.32 -15.27 -0.29
CA ARG A 66 0.15 -14.66 -0.93
C ARG A 66 -1.10 -14.76 -0.06
N ALA A 67 -1.33 -15.88 0.60
CA ALA A 67 -2.43 -16.01 1.56
C ALA A 67 -2.31 -15.05 2.73
N GLY A 68 -1.12 -14.93 3.33
CA GLY A 68 -0.86 -13.95 4.39
C GLY A 68 -1.15 -12.53 3.91
N TYR A 69 -0.69 -12.19 2.71
CA TYR A 69 -0.94 -10.88 2.08
C TYR A 69 -2.43 -10.60 1.85
N GLU A 70 -3.20 -11.54 1.27
CA GLU A 70 -4.63 -11.36 1.00
C GLU A 70 -5.47 -11.24 2.29
N VAL A 71 -5.13 -12.01 3.32
CA VAL A 71 -5.79 -11.92 4.64
C VAL A 71 -5.50 -10.59 5.29
N ALA A 72 -4.22 -10.15 5.27
CA ALA A 72 -3.84 -8.83 5.78
C ALA A 72 -4.55 -7.73 5.00
N LYS A 73 -4.52 -7.77 3.66
CA LYS A 73 -5.21 -6.81 2.78
C LYS A 73 -6.69 -6.69 3.12
N ARG A 74 -7.43 -7.82 3.17
CA ARG A 74 -8.85 -7.79 3.55
C ARG A 74 -9.08 -7.28 4.97
N HIS A 75 -8.20 -7.61 5.91
CA HIS A 75 -8.31 -7.08 7.26
C HIS A 75 -8.13 -5.55 7.26
N TYR A 76 -7.12 -5.03 6.57
CA TYR A 76 -6.89 -3.59 6.45
C TYR A 76 -8.06 -2.88 5.75
N GLU A 77 -8.51 -3.40 4.60
CA GLU A 77 -9.62 -2.84 3.83
C GLU A 77 -10.95 -2.83 4.61
N ASN A 78 -11.23 -3.88 5.40
CA ASN A 78 -12.52 -3.97 6.11
C ASN A 78 -12.49 -3.37 7.52
N SER A 79 -11.33 -3.30 8.18
CA SER A 79 -11.23 -3.05 9.62
C SER A 79 -10.47 -1.76 9.97
N VAL A 80 -9.58 -1.29 9.09
CA VAL A 80 -8.69 -0.15 9.36
C VAL A 80 -9.02 1.05 8.47
N ILE A 81 -9.41 0.79 7.22
CA ILE A 81 -9.74 1.83 6.24
C ILE A 81 -11.23 1.80 5.95
N GLN A 82 -12.05 2.54 6.70
CA GLN A 82 -13.44 2.75 6.29
C GLN A 82 -13.50 3.78 5.15
N HIS A 83 -13.89 3.31 3.96
CA HIS A 83 -14.19 4.19 2.83
C HIS A 83 -15.58 4.83 3.04
N ASP A 84 -15.59 6.07 3.54
CA ASP A 84 -16.80 6.88 3.63
C ASP A 84 -16.88 7.81 2.42
N LEU A 85 -17.51 7.35 1.34
CA LEU A 85 -17.78 8.12 0.10
C LEU A 85 -18.59 9.40 0.37
N SER A 86 -19.31 9.47 1.49
CA SER A 86 -20.09 10.64 1.92
C SER A 86 -19.32 11.61 2.80
N SER A 87 -18.10 11.28 3.20
CA SER A 87 -17.26 12.14 4.04
C SER A 87 -16.78 13.36 3.25
N LYS A 88 -17.18 14.55 3.72
CA LYS A 88 -16.56 15.82 3.29
C LYS A 88 -15.15 16.02 3.85
N LYS A 89 -14.67 15.12 4.72
CA LYS A 89 -13.34 15.20 5.33
C LYS A 89 -12.34 14.39 4.52
N LEU A 90 -11.18 15.00 4.29
CA LEU A 90 -10.02 14.34 3.73
C LEU A 90 -9.49 13.35 4.77
N ASN A 91 -9.52 12.06 4.44
CA ASN A 91 -9.02 10.97 5.26
C ASN A 91 -7.72 10.48 4.66
N THR A 92 -6.69 10.38 5.51
CA THR A 92 -5.34 9.99 5.12
C THR A 92 -4.86 8.84 5.98
N PHE A 93 -4.15 7.91 5.36
CA PHE A 93 -3.63 6.72 6.00
C PHE A 93 -2.17 6.51 5.58
N LEU A 94 -1.35 6.04 6.50
CA LEU A 94 0.06 5.77 6.26
C LEU A 94 0.39 4.38 6.77
N PHE A 95 0.89 3.52 5.88
CA PHE A 95 1.23 2.13 6.17
C PHE A 95 2.70 1.91 5.92
N GLU A 96 3.36 1.10 6.73
CA GLU A 96 4.75 0.70 6.50
C GLU A 96 4.87 -0.09 5.18
N GLY A 97 5.90 0.25 4.42
CA GLY A 97 6.35 -0.50 3.26
C GLY A 97 7.28 -1.64 3.65
N SER A 98 7.84 -2.33 2.66
CA SER A 98 8.77 -3.45 2.86
C SER A 98 10.21 -3.03 3.16
N ILE A 99 10.54 -1.75 2.95
CA ILE A 99 11.88 -1.18 3.17
C ILE A 99 11.78 -0.17 4.33
N GLU A 100 12.84 -0.08 5.12
CA GLU A 100 12.95 0.89 6.20
C GLU A 100 12.69 2.32 5.71
N ASN A 101 11.92 3.08 6.50
CA ASN A 101 11.48 4.44 6.20
C ASN A 101 10.71 4.61 4.88
N GLN A 102 10.25 3.51 4.28
CA GLN A 102 9.33 3.51 3.15
C GLN A 102 7.91 3.23 3.62
N TYR A 103 6.94 3.93 3.04
CA TYR A 103 5.55 3.87 3.44
C TYR A 103 4.62 3.96 2.21
N HIS A 104 3.42 3.43 2.38
CA HIS A 104 2.30 3.61 1.49
C HIS A 104 1.36 4.66 2.09
N TYR A 105 1.22 5.79 1.41
CA TYR A 105 0.34 6.87 1.82
C TYR A 105 -0.93 6.88 0.97
N LEU A 106 -2.07 6.70 1.61
CA LEU A 106 -3.38 6.68 0.98
C LEU A 106 -4.16 7.94 1.34
N ILE A 107 -4.72 8.60 0.34
CA ILE A 107 -5.58 9.78 0.49
C ILE A 107 -6.93 9.43 -0.12
N ASN A 108 -8.03 9.61 0.60
CA ASN A 108 -9.35 9.34 0.02
C ASN A 108 -9.60 10.24 -1.21
N ASN A 109 -10.06 9.62 -2.30
CA ASN A 109 -10.45 10.34 -3.49
C ASN A 109 -11.93 10.72 -3.38
N PRO A 110 -12.32 11.99 -3.61
CA PRO A 110 -13.73 12.40 -3.56
C PRO A 110 -14.66 11.70 -4.56
N VAL A 111 -14.10 11.08 -5.60
CA VAL A 111 -14.89 10.37 -6.63
C VAL A 111 -15.01 8.88 -6.28
N GLU A 112 -13.87 8.17 -6.21
CA GLU A 112 -13.84 6.74 -5.92
C GLU A 112 -12.43 6.30 -5.48
N GLY A 113 -12.36 5.39 -4.51
CA GLY A 113 -11.11 4.76 -4.09
C GLY A 113 -10.17 5.68 -3.29
N PHE A 114 -8.88 5.38 -3.37
CA PHE A 114 -7.81 6.13 -2.73
C PHE A 114 -6.76 6.53 -3.78
N ILE A 115 -6.18 7.72 -3.61
CA ILE A 115 -4.91 8.06 -4.25
C ILE A 115 -3.83 7.40 -3.43
N HIS A 116 -2.97 6.65 -4.11
CA HIS A 116 -1.85 5.97 -3.49
C HIS A 116 -0.52 6.59 -3.90
N LEU A 117 0.22 7.04 -2.88
CA LEU A 117 1.56 7.59 -3.01
C LEU A 117 2.53 6.69 -2.27
N LEU A 118 3.61 6.33 -2.94
CA LEU A 118 4.77 5.75 -2.28
C LEU A 118 5.54 6.89 -1.62
N VAL A 119 5.93 6.69 -0.36
CA VAL A 119 6.65 7.66 0.45
C VAL A 119 7.95 7.05 0.93
N LYS A 120 9.04 7.81 0.91
CA LYS A 120 10.24 7.49 1.68
C LYS A 120 10.66 8.71 2.48
N ILE A 121 11.05 8.52 3.73
CA ILE A 121 11.45 9.63 4.61
C ILE A 121 12.94 9.51 4.90
N ASP A 122 13.68 10.57 4.56
CA ASP A 122 15.04 10.78 5.03
C ASP A 122 14.98 11.75 6.22
N TRP A 123 14.99 11.17 7.41
CA TRP A 123 14.95 11.90 8.67
C TRP A 123 16.19 12.75 8.91
N ALA A 124 17.36 12.35 8.39
CA ALA A 124 18.62 13.06 8.64
C ALA A 124 18.64 14.43 7.94
N HIS A 125 18.03 14.52 6.76
CA HIS A 125 18.00 15.74 5.96
C HIS A 125 16.63 16.43 5.92
N SER A 126 15.66 15.90 6.68
CA SER A 126 14.25 16.34 6.68
C SER A 126 13.65 16.33 5.27
N VAL A 127 13.84 15.23 4.53
CA VAL A 127 13.31 15.09 3.17
C VAL A 127 12.23 14.02 3.16
N ILE A 128 11.10 14.33 2.52
CA ILE A 128 10.08 13.35 2.19
C ILE A 128 10.07 13.18 0.66
N HIS A 129 10.37 11.97 0.23
CA HIS A 129 10.32 11.53 -1.15
C HIS A 129 8.93 10.99 -1.45
N LEU A 130 8.30 11.47 -2.52
CA LEU A 130 6.96 11.11 -2.95
C LEU A 130 6.99 10.62 -4.39
N LYS A 131 6.30 9.52 -4.67
CA LYS A 131 6.13 9.00 -6.03
C LYS A 131 4.72 8.42 -6.17
N ASN A 132 4.11 8.58 -7.35
CA ASN A 132 2.87 7.86 -7.67
C ASN A 132 3.15 6.36 -7.72
N ASP A 133 2.29 5.55 -7.11
CA ASP A 133 2.34 4.12 -7.42
C ASP A 133 1.85 3.91 -8.86
N LEU A 134 2.76 3.45 -9.72
CA LEU A 134 2.53 3.31 -11.16
C LEU A 134 1.52 2.19 -11.48
N SER A 135 1.21 1.29 -10.54
CA SER A 135 0.26 0.18 -10.75
C SER A 135 -1.21 0.57 -10.63
N GLU A 136 -1.55 1.69 -9.98
CA GLU A 136 -2.93 1.97 -9.53
C GLU A 136 -3.67 3.03 -10.37
N GLY A 137 -3.05 3.62 -11.41
CA GLY A 137 -3.75 4.57 -12.30
C GLY A 137 -4.40 5.74 -11.57
N GLY A 138 -3.58 6.65 -11.03
CA GLY A 138 -4.03 7.77 -10.20
C GLY A 138 -3.68 9.17 -10.71
N MET A 139 -4.20 10.20 -10.02
CA MET A 139 -3.84 11.61 -10.20
C MET A 139 -2.40 11.86 -9.73
N SER A 140 -1.60 12.60 -10.50
CA SER A 140 -0.17 12.80 -10.19
C SER A 140 0.05 13.48 -8.83
N ALA A 141 1.02 12.96 -8.05
CA ALA A 141 1.49 13.48 -6.77
C ALA A 141 1.76 14.99 -6.81
N GLU A 142 2.32 15.48 -7.92
CA GLU A 142 2.56 16.90 -8.17
C GLU A 142 1.30 17.77 -8.00
N TYR A 143 0.13 17.30 -8.48
CA TYR A 143 -1.12 18.06 -8.40
C TYR A 143 -1.75 18.08 -7.00
N ARG A 144 -1.26 17.24 -6.07
CA ARG A 144 -1.77 17.16 -4.70
C ARG A 144 -0.82 17.76 -3.67
N VAL A 145 0.42 18.03 -4.05
CA VAL A 145 1.42 18.56 -3.15
C VAL A 145 1.02 19.95 -2.65
N ASN A 146 0.92 20.03 -1.32
CA ASN A 146 0.75 21.25 -0.58
C ASN A 146 1.33 21.04 0.83
N VAL A 147 1.40 22.12 1.61
CA VAL A 147 1.85 22.07 3.00
C VAL A 147 1.04 21.11 3.88
N PHE A 148 -0.22 20.80 3.52
CA PHE A 148 -1.03 19.86 4.27
C PHE A 148 -0.42 18.44 4.22
N ILE A 149 0.10 17.98 3.09
CA ILE A 149 0.72 16.64 2.99
C ILE A 149 1.93 16.52 3.92
N ILE A 150 2.79 17.54 3.97
CA ILE A 150 3.95 17.57 4.89
C ILE A 150 3.47 17.42 6.33
N LYS A 151 2.51 18.26 6.74
CA LYS A 151 1.95 18.26 8.09
C LYS A 151 1.33 16.92 8.44
N ASP A 152 0.53 16.37 7.53
CA ASP A 152 -0.20 15.14 7.77
C ASP A 152 0.76 13.95 7.93
N ILE A 153 1.72 13.77 7.01
CA ILE A 153 2.72 12.70 7.09
C ILE A 153 3.52 12.81 8.38
N LEU A 154 4.08 13.98 8.69
CA LEU A 154 4.88 14.17 9.90
C LEU A 154 4.05 13.89 11.18
N SER A 155 2.78 14.28 11.19
CA SER A 155 1.89 14.04 12.34
C SER A 155 1.55 12.56 12.56
N LYS A 156 1.77 11.69 11.57
CA LYS A 156 1.63 10.23 11.76
C LYS A 156 2.78 9.62 12.55
N PHE A 157 3.93 10.31 12.62
CA PHE A 157 5.13 9.86 13.35
C PHE A 157 5.37 10.63 14.65
N MET A 158 4.91 11.88 14.70
CA MET A 158 5.16 12.79 15.81
C MET A 158 3.83 13.24 16.42
N ASP A 159 3.70 13.10 17.75
CA ASP A 159 2.49 13.55 18.47
C ASP A 159 2.19 15.05 18.25
N LYS A 160 3.23 15.86 18.06
CA LYS A 160 3.13 17.29 17.72
C LYS A 160 4.26 17.71 16.80
N CYS A 161 3.92 18.14 15.58
CA CYS A 161 4.86 18.82 14.68
C CYS A 161 4.98 20.31 15.04
N SER A 162 6.18 20.75 15.36
CA SER A 162 6.51 22.17 15.46
C SER A 162 6.47 22.84 14.08
N LYS A 163 6.30 24.17 14.08
CA LYS A 163 6.36 24.99 12.86
C LYS A 163 7.73 24.88 12.19
N GLU A 164 8.80 24.83 12.97
CA GLU A 164 10.17 24.73 12.49
C GLU A 164 10.43 23.41 11.75
N GLU A 165 9.98 22.28 12.29
CA GLU A 165 10.09 20.98 11.61
C GLU A 165 9.37 20.97 10.26
N ILE A 166 8.17 21.55 10.21
CA ILE A 166 7.40 21.66 8.97
C ILE A 166 8.17 22.52 7.96
N GLU A 167 8.63 23.71 8.36
CA GLU A 167 9.33 24.66 7.48
C GLU A 167 10.70 24.16 7.01
N ASN A 168 11.38 23.33 7.80
CA ASN A 168 12.64 22.70 7.41
C ASN A 168 12.46 21.48 6.49
N THR A 169 11.23 20.92 6.42
CA THR A 169 10.95 19.74 5.61
C THR A 169 10.90 20.08 4.12
N LYS A 170 11.59 19.27 3.32
CA LYS A 170 11.63 19.37 1.86
C LYS A 170 10.86 18.20 1.26
N LEU A 171 10.07 18.47 0.22
CA LEU A 171 9.46 17.41 -0.58
C LEU A 171 10.22 17.24 -1.90
N PHE A 172 10.54 15.99 -2.24
CA PHE A 172 10.96 15.57 -3.57
C PHE A 172 9.84 14.74 -4.18
N ILE A 173 9.31 15.18 -5.32
CA ILE A 173 8.15 14.56 -5.96
C ILE A 173 8.58 14.02 -7.31
N TYR A 174 8.76 12.70 -7.38
CA TYR A 174 9.17 11.99 -8.58
C TYR A 174 7.96 11.74 -9.48
N THR A 175 7.99 12.34 -10.66
CA THR A 175 6.91 12.26 -11.65
C THR A 175 7.16 11.15 -12.67
N VAL A 176 8.42 10.83 -12.93
CA VAL A 176 8.86 9.68 -13.75
C VAL A 176 10.13 9.07 -13.13
N PRO A 177 10.53 7.85 -13.55
CA PRO A 177 11.84 7.29 -13.20
C PRO A 177 12.99 8.23 -13.58
N ILE A 178 14.02 8.30 -12.73
CA ILE A 178 15.22 9.09 -13.04
C ILE A 178 16.09 8.30 -14.01
N ASN A 179 16.37 8.92 -15.16
CA ASN A 179 17.34 8.41 -16.12
C ASN A 179 18.55 9.36 -16.23
N GLU A 180 19.71 8.82 -16.62
CA GLU A 180 20.98 9.57 -16.72
C GLU A 180 20.93 10.73 -17.74
N TYR A 181 19.86 10.84 -18.53
CA TYR A 181 19.73 11.79 -19.64
C TYR A 181 18.74 12.94 -19.37
N SER A 182 18.06 12.98 -18.22
CA SER A 182 17.05 14.00 -17.89
C SER A 182 17.23 14.53 -16.46
N THR A 183 17.76 15.74 -16.32
CA THR A 183 18.01 16.37 -15.01
C THR A 183 16.89 17.29 -14.54
N LYS A 184 15.87 17.56 -15.37
CA LYS A 184 14.84 18.59 -15.08
C LYS A 184 13.38 18.18 -15.32
N LYS A 185 13.11 16.96 -15.79
CA LYS A 185 11.72 16.50 -16.04
C LYS A 185 11.27 15.37 -15.13
N ASP A 186 12.17 14.84 -14.30
CA ASP A 186 11.94 13.55 -13.63
C ASP A 186 11.37 13.71 -12.20
N PHE A 187 11.53 14.90 -11.63
CA PHE A 187 10.98 15.26 -10.33
C PHE A 187 10.81 16.79 -10.20
N VAL A 188 10.02 17.19 -9.22
CA VAL A 188 9.90 18.58 -8.75
C VAL A 188 10.17 18.64 -7.25
N THR A 189 10.67 19.78 -6.77
CA THR A 189 10.92 20.01 -5.35
C THR A 189 9.95 21.04 -4.79
N TYR A 190 9.52 20.87 -3.54
CA TYR A 190 8.64 21.79 -2.83
C TYR A 190 9.16 22.01 -1.41
N SER A 191 9.50 23.25 -1.07
CA SER A 191 10.12 23.61 0.22
C SER A 191 9.71 25.02 0.66
N TYR A 192 10.10 25.43 1.87
CA TYR A 192 9.69 26.71 2.44
C TYR A 192 10.57 27.87 1.96
N ASP A 193 9.94 28.87 1.34
CA ASP A 193 10.56 30.15 1.01
C ASP A 193 10.56 31.05 2.25
N LYS A 194 11.72 31.19 2.90
CA LYS A 194 11.88 32.06 4.08
C LYS A 194 11.64 33.54 3.77
N VAL A 195 11.87 33.98 2.52
CA VAL A 195 11.68 35.39 2.11
C VAL A 195 10.21 35.70 1.91
N LYS A 196 9.47 34.80 1.24
CA LYS A 196 8.02 34.96 1.01
C LYS A 196 7.15 34.47 2.17
N GLY A 197 7.73 33.73 3.12
CA GLY A 197 7.02 33.16 4.26
C GLY A 197 6.01 32.07 3.89
N LYS A 198 6.24 31.34 2.78
CA LYS A 198 5.33 30.31 2.25
C LYS A 198 6.09 29.19 1.56
N PHE A 199 5.47 28.03 1.40
CA PHE A 199 6.03 26.97 0.56
C PHE A 199 5.89 27.30 -0.93
N ASP A 200 6.90 26.96 -1.72
CA ASP A 200 6.94 27.18 -3.18
C ASP A 200 7.74 26.06 -3.87
N TYR A 201 7.60 25.95 -5.19
CA TYR A 201 8.31 24.95 -5.98
C TYR A 201 9.70 25.44 -6.41
N GLY A 202 10.66 24.50 -6.52
CA GLY A 202 11.94 24.76 -7.18
C GLY A 202 12.87 25.73 -6.45
N LEU A 203 12.79 25.79 -5.11
CA LEU A 203 13.59 26.69 -4.28
C LEU A 203 14.98 26.15 -3.90
N LEU A 204 15.18 24.84 -4.02
CA LEU A 204 16.44 24.19 -3.70
C LEU A 204 17.45 24.41 -4.82
N ASP A 205 18.72 24.60 -4.47
CA ASP A 205 19.77 24.74 -5.48
C ASP A 205 20.20 23.37 -6.06
N GLU A 206 20.96 23.42 -7.16
CA GLU A 206 21.37 22.19 -7.87
C GLU A 206 22.26 21.27 -7.02
N LYS A 207 23.03 21.81 -6.05
CA LYS A 207 23.89 21.00 -5.19
C LYS A 207 23.05 20.25 -4.16
N GLU A 208 22.14 20.94 -3.48
CA GLU A 208 21.20 20.34 -2.55
C GLU A 208 20.37 19.25 -3.25
N ILE A 209 19.92 19.51 -4.48
CA ILE A 209 19.17 18.54 -5.27
C ILE A 209 19.99 17.28 -5.55
N VAL A 210 21.25 17.41 -5.97
CA VAL A 210 22.10 16.25 -6.28
C VAL A 210 22.41 15.41 -5.04
N GLU A 211 22.60 16.06 -3.90
CA GLU A 211 22.89 15.40 -2.62
C GLU A 211 21.65 14.68 -2.05
N LEU A 212 20.49 15.32 -2.15
CA LEU A 212 19.28 14.87 -1.44
C LEU A 212 18.34 14.03 -2.31
N LYS A 213 18.52 13.95 -3.63
CA LYS A 213 17.67 13.09 -4.46
C LYS A 213 17.95 11.61 -4.18
N ASP A 214 16.89 10.81 -4.13
CA ASP A 214 16.99 9.35 -4.05
C ASP A 214 16.62 8.70 -5.39
N GLU A 215 17.64 8.37 -6.18
CA GLU A 215 17.47 7.70 -7.48
C GLU A 215 16.96 6.26 -7.34
N THR A 216 17.34 5.57 -6.26
CA THR A 216 16.88 4.20 -6.02
C THR A 216 15.37 4.21 -5.80
N PHE A 217 14.90 5.11 -4.95
CA PHE A 217 13.47 5.31 -4.69
C PHE A 217 12.72 5.75 -5.95
N ALA A 218 13.27 6.72 -6.70
CA ALA A 218 12.67 7.19 -7.95
C ALA A 218 12.44 6.06 -8.97
N ASN A 219 13.32 5.05 -8.97
CA ASN A 219 13.30 3.92 -9.89
C ASN A 219 12.59 2.67 -9.37
N VAL A 220 11.99 2.71 -8.17
CA VAL A 220 11.18 1.59 -7.64
C VAL A 220 10.02 1.25 -8.61
N GLY A 221 9.85 -0.03 -8.92
CA GLY A 221 8.76 -0.51 -9.81
C GLY A 221 9.06 -0.39 -11.30
N VAL A 222 10.25 0.08 -11.69
CA VAL A 222 10.71 0.03 -13.09
C VAL A 222 11.33 -1.34 -13.35
N ILE A 223 10.63 -2.19 -14.09
CA ILE A 223 11.21 -3.43 -14.59
C ILE A 223 12.19 -3.06 -15.70
N SER A 224 13.49 -3.25 -15.47
CA SER A 224 14.49 -3.18 -16.53
C SER A 224 14.10 -4.18 -17.64
N LYS A 225 13.78 -3.67 -18.82
CA LYS A 225 13.59 -4.50 -20.02
C LYS A 225 14.92 -5.01 -20.54
#